data_AF-A0A6L8W574-F1
#
_entry.id   AF-A0A6L8W574-F1
#
_cell.length_a   1.000
_cell.length_b   1.000
_cell.length_c   1.000
_cell.angle_alpha   90.00
_cell.angle_beta   90.00
_cell.angle_gamma   90.00
#
_symmetry.space_group_name_H-M   'P 1'
#
loop_
_entity.id
_entity.type
_entity.pdbx_description
1 polymer ?
#
loop_
_entity_poly.entity_id
_entity_poly.type
_entity_poly.pdbx_seq_one_letter_code
_entity_poly.pdbx_strand_id
1 'polypeptide(L)'
;MKHIIRITSTLLISLGLATTAQAASYSFSTADSPLYGTNPANFWSSDLNQGWWSSGYDNKNDNPNIVVGDSTNYLYRNFFTFDLSDLSLAPDEVIVSASFSGFTHTIEVAGGLFETVEFFDVSTDAGTLNYNVAANPTIYEDLGTGKSYGSRDFYASESNTNFSMALNDNAIADITTAQNGWFSIGGMLTTLDNSGQPEWVFAFSNEDVAPYKLDIETQISAVPLPAALPLYGAGLAVLGFVGWRKKRKTA
;
A
#
# COMPACT_ATOMS: atom_id res chain seq x y z
N MET A 1 67.67 -23.71 27.21
CA MET A 1 66.65 -23.71 26.14
C MET A 1 65.61 -22.65 26.48
N LYS A 2 65.54 -21.56 25.71
CA LYS A 2 64.54 -20.48 25.91
C LYS A 2 63.46 -20.63 24.84
N HIS A 3 62.23 -20.95 25.25
CA HIS A 3 61.09 -21.03 24.35
C HIS A 3 60.57 -19.63 24.04
N ILE A 4 60.66 -19.22 22.77
CA ILE A 4 60.07 -17.99 22.23
C ILE A 4 58.69 -18.37 21.69
N ILE A 5 57.64 -17.92 22.35
CA ILE A 5 56.26 -18.04 21.88
C ILE A 5 56.01 -16.88 20.90
N ARG A 6 55.79 -17.19 19.62
CA ARG A 6 55.33 -16.24 18.61
C ARG A 6 53.80 -16.26 18.59
N ILE A 7 53.18 -15.15 18.95
CA ILE A 7 51.74 -14.92 18.78
C ILE A 7 51.56 -14.21 17.43
N THR A 8 51.07 -14.93 16.43
CA THR A 8 50.61 -14.35 15.16
C THR A 8 49.17 -13.89 15.31
N SER A 9 48.95 -12.58 15.32
CA SER A 9 47.63 -11.97 15.25
C SER A 9 47.21 -11.85 13.78
N THR A 10 46.22 -12.64 13.36
CA THR A 10 45.60 -12.53 12.05
C THR A 10 44.49 -11.47 12.13
N LEU A 11 44.71 -10.32 11.50
CA LEU A 11 43.67 -9.30 11.31
C LEU A 11 42.82 -9.71 10.10
N LEU A 12 41.60 -10.23 10.33
CA LEU A 12 40.61 -10.37 9.25
C LEU A 12 40.01 -8.99 8.96
N ILE A 13 40.32 -8.45 7.79
CA ILE A 13 39.58 -7.33 7.21
C ILE A 13 38.46 -7.96 6.39
N SER A 14 37.25 -8.00 6.93
CA SER A 14 36.06 -8.38 6.17
C SER A 14 35.74 -7.26 5.19
N LEU A 15 36.12 -7.43 3.93
CA LEU A 15 35.67 -6.58 2.85
C LEU A 15 34.21 -6.95 2.58
N GLY A 16 33.26 -6.21 3.16
CA GLY A 16 31.85 -6.38 2.87
C GLY A 16 31.62 -6.12 1.39
N LEU A 17 31.13 -7.13 0.66
CA LEU A 17 30.57 -6.93 -0.67
C LEU A 17 29.38 -5.98 -0.49
N ALA A 18 29.50 -4.76 -1.01
CA ALA A 18 28.35 -3.87 -1.15
C ALA A 18 27.43 -4.49 -2.18
N THR A 19 26.41 -5.21 -1.73
CA THR A 19 25.25 -5.50 -2.56
C THR A 19 24.65 -4.15 -2.95
N THR A 20 24.66 -3.86 -4.25
CA THR A 20 23.90 -2.72 -4.77
C THR A 20 22.43 -3.02 -4.53
N ALA A 21 21.89 -2.49 -3.44
CA ALA A 21 20.48 -2.60 -3.14
C ALA A 21 19.71 -1.83 -4.23
N GLN A 22 18.75 -2.50 -4.86
CA GLN A 22 18.03 -2.06 -6.04
C GLN A 22 16.58 -1.77 -5.66
N ALA A 23 15.96 -0.77 -6.31
CA ALA A 23 14.53 -0.53 -6.22
C ALA A 23 13.74 -1.82 -6.44
N ALA A 24 12.80 -2.12 -5.54
CA ALA A 24 11.87 -3.24 -5.65
C ALA A 24 10.45 -2.74 -5.93
N SER A 25 9.73 -3.54 -6.70
CA SER A 25 8.32 -3.32 -7.00
C SER A 25 7.50 -4.43 -6.36
N TYR A 26 6.42 -4.07 -5.68
CA TYR A 26 5.46 -5.00 -5.09
C TYR A 26 4.09 -4.76 -5.72
N SER A 27 3.32 -5.82 -5.93
CA SER A 27 1.96 -5.76 -6.46
C SER A 27 1.07 -6.64 -5.61
N PHE A 28 0.04 -6.04 -5.03
CA PHE A 28 -0.95 -6.71 -4.19
C PHE A 28 -2.31 -6.64 -4.88
N SER A 29 -3.11 -7.66 -4.67
CA SER A 29 -4.42 -7.83 -5.28
C SER A 29 -5.48 -8.02 -4.21
N THR A 30 -6.68 -7.51 -4.43
CA THR A 30 -7.84 -7.85 -3.58
C THR A 30 -8.19 -9.35 -3.64
N ALA A 31 -7.64 -10.11 -4.59
CA ALA A 31 -7.75 -11.56 -4.63
C ALA A 31 -6.75 -12.30 -3.71
N ASP A 32 -5.75 -11.61 -3.18
CA ASP A 32 -4.72 -12.24 -2.34
C ASP A 32 -5.30 -12.50 -0.94
N SER A 33 -5.04 -13.70 -0.41
CA SER A 33 -5.47 -14.13 0.93
C SER A 33 -6.95 -13.84 1.23
N PRO A 34 -7.92 -14.48 0.55
CA PRO A 34 -9.34 -14.21 0.77
C PRO A 34 -9.76 -14.45 2.23
N LEU A 35 -10.29 -13.41 2.89
CA LEU A 35 -10.61 -13.44 4.33
C LEU A 35 -11.75 -14.39 4.70
N TYR A 36 -12.72 -14.57 3.81
CA TYR A 36 -13.91 -15.40 4.07
C TYR A 36 -13.99 -16.68 3.23
N GLY A 37 -12.88 -17.02 2.55
CA GLY A 37 -12.67 -18.29 1.85
C GLY A 37 -13.50 -18.47 0.58
N THR A 38 -13.06 -19.41 -0.26
CA THR A 38 -13.81 -19.81 -1.45
C THR A 38 -15.05 -20.59 -1.03
N ASN A 39 -16.24 -20.19 -1.45
CA ASN A 39 -17.39 -21.08 -1.36
C ASN A 39 -17.29 -22.09 -2.51
N PRO A 40 -16.93 -23.37 -2.28
CA PRO A 40 -16.74 -24.34 -3.36
C PRO A 40 -18.04 -24.67 -4.12
N ALA A 41 -19.20 -24.23 -3.63
CA ALA A 41 -20.47 -24.37 -4.32
C ALA A 41 -20.76 -23.22 -5.30
N ASN A 42 -20.22 -22.02 -5.05
CA ASN A 42 -20.61 -20.78 -5.74
C ASN A 42 -19.36 -19.91 -5.99
N PHE A 43 -18.77 -20.02 -7.18
CA PHE A 43 -17.62 -19.24 -7.65
C PHE A 43 -18.03 -17.80 -8.04
N TRP A 44 -18.67 -17.08 -7.12
CA TRP A 44 -19.21 -15.74 -7.37
C TRP A 44 -18.77 -14.80 -6.22
N SER A 45 -17.66 -14.09 -6.43
CA SER A 45 -17.22 -12.88 -5.69
C SER A 45 -16.91 -12.89 -4.20
N SER A 46 -17.25 -13.93 -3.44
CA SER A 46 -16.87 -14.05 -2.02
C SER A 46 -15.37 -14.14 -1.77
N ASP A 47 -14.58 -14.22 -2.84
CA ASP A 47 -13.17 -14.55 -2.83
C ASP A 47 -12.29 -13.32 -3.01
N LEU A 48 -12.89 -12.14 -3.17
CA LEU A 48 -12.18 -10.87 -3.25
C LEU A 48 -12.43 -10.07 -1.99
N ASN A 49 -11.37 -9.46 -1.47
CA ASN A 49 -11.40 -8.57 -0.33
C ASN A 49 -11.87 -7.16 -0.74
N GLN A 50 -13.05 -7.06 -1.37
CA GLN A 50 -13.63 -5.82 -1.89
C GLN A 50 -15.17 -5.85 -1.81
N GLY A 51 -15.79 -4.68 -1.76
CA GLY A 51 -17.25 -4.60 -1.68
C GLY A 51 -17.76 -3.19 -1.44
N TRP A 52 -18.97 -3.08 -0.91
CA TRP A 52 -19.55 -1.82 -0.46
C TRP A 52 -20.35 -1.99 0.83
N TRP A 53 -20.47 -0.89 1.55
CA TRP A 53 -21.35 -0.74 2.70
C TRP A 53 -22.31 0.43 2.49
N SER A 54 -23.47 0.34 3.14
CA SER A 54 -24.46 1.40 3.21
C SER A 54 -24.90 1.59 4.66
N SER A 55 -25.33 2.80 5.00
CA SER A 55 -25.91 3.11 6.30
C SER A 55 -27.31 2.50 6.50
N GLY A 56 -28.02 2.18 5.41
CA GLY A 56 -29.42 1.74 5.50
C GLY A 56 -29.84 0.63 4.53
N TYR A 57 -28.98 0.23 3.59
CA TYR A 57 -29.26 -0.86 2.65
C TYR A 57 -28.40 -2.08 2.95
N ASP A 58 -29.05 -3.24 3.09
CA ASP A 58 -28.35 -4.48 3.44
C ASP A 58 -27.47 -4.96 2.29
N ASN A 59 -26.22 -5.31 2.61
CA ASN A 59 -25.32 -6.03 1.73
C ASN A 59 -24.97 -7.41 2.30
N LYS A 60 -24.56 -8.33 1.43
CA LYS A 60 -24.11 -9.67 1.80
C LYS A 60 -22.82 -10.02 1.07
N ASN A 61 -22.03 -10.93 1.65
CA ASN A 61 -20.76 -11.41 1.07
C ASN A 61 -20.87 -12.06 -0.31
N ASP A 62 -22.06 -12.50 -0.72
CA ASP A 62 -22.29 -13.06 -2.04
C ASP A 62 -22.61 -12.00 -3.10
N ASN A 63 -22.59 -10.71 -2.74
CA ASN A 63 -22.79 -9.62 -3.67
C ASN A 63 -21.45 -9.13 -4.27
N PRO A 64 -21.18 -9.38 -5.56
CA PRO A 64 -19.97 -8.93 -6.26
C PRO A 64 -19.88 -7.43 -6.48
N ASN A 65 -20.99 -6.70 -6.31
CA ASN A 65 -21.01 -5.29 -6.65
C ASN A 65 -20.02 -4.51 -5.76
N ILE A 66 -19.39 -3.47 -6.30
CA ILE A 66 -18.41 -2.61 -5.59
C ILE A 66 -18.77 -1.12 -5.76
N VAL A 67 -20.06 -0.85 -5.84
CA VAL A 67 -20.63 0.47 -6.10
C VAL A 67 -20.22 1.50 -5.05
N VAL A 68 -19.89 2.71 -5.52
CA VAL A 68 -19.81 3.93 -4.75
C VAL A 68 -20.70 4.99 -5.39
N GLY A 69 -21.44 5.74 -4.58
CA GLY A 69 -22.38 6.76 -5.05
C GLY A 69 -23.75 6.63 -4.42
N ASP A 70 -24.79 7.00 -5.15
CA ASP A 70 -26.17 6.98 -4.68
C ASP A 70 -27.11 6.22 -5.61
N SER A 71 -28.20 5.79 -5.01
CA SER A 71 -29.44 5.48 -5.72
C SER A 71 -30.55 6.27 -5.05
N THR A 72 -31.74 6.25 -5.63
CA THR A 72 -32.92 7.02 -5.21
C THR A 72 -33.17 7.12 -3.69
N ASN A 73 -32.77 6.13 -2.88
CA ASN A 73 -32.94 6.16 -1.42
C ASN A 73 -31.69 5.81 -0.60
N TYR A 74 -30.56 5.46 -1.22
CA TYR A 74 -29.43 4.89 -0.50
C TYR A 74 -28.10 5.39 -1.04
N LEU A 75 -27.19 5.64 -0.11
CA LEU A 75 -25.79 5.92 -0.40
C LEU A 75 -24.96 4.65 -0.20
N TYR A 76 -23.95 4.52 -1.04
CA TYR A 76 -23.01 3.41 -1.08
C TYR A 76 -21.60 3.96 -1.00
N ARG A 77 -20.77 3.34 -0.16
CA ARG A 77 -19.33 3.56 -0.10
C ARG A 77 -18.63 2.24 -0.30
N ASN A 78 -17.65 2.21 -1.20
CA ASN A 78 -16.94 0.99 -1.51
C ASN A 78 -15.66 0.86 -0.70
N PHE A 79 -15.08 -0.34 -0.72
CA PHE A 79 -13.81 -0.60 -0.08
C PHE A 79 -12.99 -1.64 -0.85
N PHE A 80 -11.68 -1.58 -0.65
CA PHE A 80 -10.70 -2.52 -1.19
C PHE A 80 -9.68 -2.83 -0.10
N THR A 81 -9.37 -4.11 0.11
CA THR A 81 -8.47 -4.57 1.17
C THR A 81 -7.37 -5.44 0.58
N PHE A 82 -6.12 -5.19 0.98
CA PHE A 82 -4.93 -5.82 0.46
C PHE A 82 -4.16 -6.48 1.60
N ASP A 83 -3.70 -7.71 1.36
CA ASP A 83 -2.77 -8.41 2.25
C ASP A 83 -1.34 -7.96 1.94
N LEU A 84 -0.71 -7.24 2.87
CA LEU A 84 0.68 -6.78 2.75
C LEU A 84 1.66 -7.72 3.45
N SER A 85 1.31 -9.00 3.67
CA SER A 85 2.20 -10.02 4.24
C SER A 85 3.55 -10.11 3.53
N ASP A 86 3.56 -9.86 2.23
CA ASP A 86 4.74 -9.97 1.38
C ASP A 86 5.50 -8.63 1.24
N LEU A 87 5.00 -7.55 1.85
CA LEU A 87 5.70 -6.26 1.92
C LEU A 87 6.74 -6.28 3.05
N SER A 88 8.00 -6.48 2.67
CA SER A 88 9.14 -6.49 3.59
C SER A 88 10.20 -5.50 3.13
N LEU A 89 10.24 -4.32 3.74
CA LEU A 89 11.23 -3.29 3.45
C LEU A 89 12.55 -3.54 4.20
N ALA A 90 13.68 -3.37 3.52
CA ALA A 90 14.98 -3.30 4.19
C ALA A 90 15.09 -2.05 5.09
N PRO A 91 15.99 -2.01 6.10
CA PRO A 91 16.11 -0.86 7.01
C PRO A 91 16.38 0.50 6.34
N ASP A 92 16.97 0.49 5.16
CA ASP A 92 17.29 1.66 4.33
C ASP A 92 16.37 1.77 3.10
N GLU A 93 15.35 0.94 2.99
CA GLU A 93 14.39 0.99 1.89
C GLU A 93 13.16 1.81 2.27
N VAL A 94 12.70 2.64 1.35
CA VAL A 94 11.55 3.52 1.54
C VAL A 94 10.60 3.37 0.34
N ILE A 95 9.31 3.43 0.61
CA ILE A 95 8.29 3.53 -0.44
C ILE A 95 8.37 4.92 -1.06
N VAL A 96 8.39 4.98 -2.38
CA VAL A 96 8.50 6.24 -3.15
C VAL A 96 7.24 6.58 -3.92
N SER A 97 6.45 5.57 -4.26
CA SER A 97 5.16 5.75 -4.89
C SER A 97 4.30 4.53 -4.63
N ALA A 98 3.00 4.76 -4.52
CA ALA A 98 2.01 3.71 -4.58
C ALA A 98 0.92 4.13 -5.58
N SER A 99 0.34 3.17 -6.29
CA SER A 99 -0.78 3.41 -7.20
C SER A 99 -1.89 2.40 -6.95
N PHE A 100 -3.12 2.89 -7.04
CA PHE A 100 -4.33 2.09 -6.97
C PHE A 100 -4.92 1.97 -8.38
N SER A 101 -5.24 0.76 -8.80
CA SER A 101 -5.76 0.49 -10.14
C SER A 101 -6.81 -0.61 -10.16
N GLY A 102 -7.63 -0.61 -11.20
CA GLY A 102 -8.70 -1.59 -11.37
C GLY A 102 -9.49 -1.35 -12.65
N PHE A 103 -10.61 -2.04 -12.75
CA PHE A 103 -11.54 -1.95 -13.88
C PHE A 103 -12.83 -1.26 -13.44
N THR A 104 -13.20 -0.18 -14.13
CA THR A 104 -14.48 0.50 -13.94
C THR A 104 -15.62 -0.32 -14.54
N HIS A 105 -16.81 -0.20 -13.99
CA HIS A 105 -18.03 -0.76 -14.58
C HIS A 105 -18.94 0.39 -15.02
N THR A 106 -20.24 0.32 -14.77
CA THR A 106 -21.13 1.42 -15.10
C THR A 106 -20.75 2.66 -14.29
N ILE A 107 -20.58 3.76 -15.00
CA ILE A 107 -20.42 5.10 -14.43
C ILE A 107 -21.63 5.92 -14.90
N GLU A 108 -22.46 6.33 -13.95
CA GLU A 108 -23.57 7.26 -14.18
C GLU A 108 -23.20 8.59 -13.54
N VAL A 109 -23.29 9.66 -14.31
CA VAL A 109 -22.99 11.03 -13.89
C VAL A 109 -24.27 11.83 -14.04
N ALA A 110 -24.71 12.53 -12.99
CA ALA A 110 -25.82 13.46 -13.05
C ALA A 110 -25.33 14.89 -12.80
N GLY A 111 -26.01 15.87 -13.41
CA GLY A 111 -25.70 17.28 -13.19
C GLY A 111 -24.34 17.81 -13.70
N GLY A 112 -23.39 16.96 -14.12
CA GLY A 112 -22.00 17.32 -14.42
C GLY A 112 -21.34 16.60 -15.61
N LEU A 113 -20.01 16.69 -15.68
CA LEU A 113 -19.19 16.01 -16.71
C LEU A 113 -18.52 14.72 -16.19
N PHE A 114 -18.36 14.61 -14.87
CA PHE A 114 -17.68 13.53 -14.18
C PHE A 114 -18.20 13.45 -12.75
N GLU A 115 -17.94 12.31 -12.10
CA GLU A 115 -18.05 12.16 -10.65
C GLU A 115 -16.66 12.04 -10.02
N THR A 116 -16.42 12.71 -8.89
CA THR A 116 -15.17 12.61 -8.14
C THR A 116 -15.32 11.61 -7.00
N VAL A 117 -14.53 10.53 -7.05
CA VAL A 117 -14.36 9.62 -5.92
C VAL A 117 -13.15 10.07 -5.11
N GLU A 118 -13.37 10.33 -3.82
CA GLU A 118 -12.29 10.51 -2.85
C GLU A 118 -12.07 9.22 -2.07
N PHE A 119 -10.80 8.90 -1.86
CA PHE A 119 -10.36 7.67 -1.20
C PHE A 119 -9.76 7.98 0.18
N PHE A 120 -10.09 7.18 1.17
CA PHE A 120 -9.77 7.42 2.59
C PHE A 120 -9.10 6.21 3.24
N ASP A 121 -8.42 6.47 4.36
CA ASP A 121 -8.05 5.41 5.31
C ASP A 121 -9.30 4.72 5.87
N VAL A 122 -9.11 3.48 6.32
CA VAL A 122 -10.17 2.67 6.92
C VAL A 122 -9.64 2.13 8.23
N SER A 123 -10.30 2.48 9.33
CA SER A 123 -9.91 2.07 10.69
C SER A 123 -10.59 0.76 11.12
N THR A 124 -11.67 0.38 10.45
CA THR A 124 -12.36 -0.90 10.62
C THR A 124 -11.41 -2.04 10.32
N ASP A 125 -11.33 -3.01 11.24
CA ASP A 125 -10.55 -4.23 11.08
C ASP A 125 -10.89 -4.95 9.75
N ALA A 126 -9.85 -5.41 9.04
CA ALA A 126 -9.99 -6.02 7.72
C ALA A 126 -10.97 -7.21 7.72
N GLY A 127 -10.91 -8.07 8.73
CA GLY A 127 -11.88 -9.15 8.89
C GLY A 127 -13.30 -8.60 9.01
N THR A 128 -13.51 -7.66 9.93
CA THR A 128 -14.84 -7.05 10.13
C THR A 128 -15.37 -6.35 8.87
N LEU A 129 -14.50 -5.63 8.16
CA LEU A 129 -14.83 -4.88 6.94
C LEU A 129 -15.28 -5.80 5.80
N ASN A 130 -14.64 -6.97 5.65
CA ASN A 130 -14.93 -7.93 4.60
C ASN A 130 -16.09 -8.90 4.96
N TYR A 131 -16.73 -8.71 6.12
CA TYR A 131 -17.85 -9.52 6.59
C TYR A 131 -19.20 -8.81 6.43
N ASN A 132 -19.61 -8.62 5.18
CA ASN A 132 -20.88 -8.03 4.79
C ASN A 132 -22.03 -8.99 5.10
N VAL A 133 -22.84 -8.64 6.11
CA VAL A 133 -24.01 -9.43 6.51
C VAL A 133 -25.29 -8.60 6.66
N ALA A 134 -25.18 -7.26 6.66
CA ALA A 134 -26.28 -6.30 6.78
C ALA A 134 -25.80 -4.89 6.44
N ALA A 135 -26.67 -3.88 6.55
CA ALA A 135 -26.27 -2.48 6.61
C ALA A 135 -25.48 -2.19 7.91
N ASN A 136 -24.51 -1.28 7.84
CA ASN A 136 -23.75 -0.86 9.02
C ASN A 136 -23.33 0.62 8.91
N PRO A 137 -24.01 1.53 9.61
CA PRO A 137 -23.69 2.97 9.59
C PRO A 137 -22.26 3.28 10.04
N THR A 138 -21.69 2.54 10.98
CA THR A 138 -20.35 2.82 11.50
C THR A 138 -19.27 2.50 10.47
N ILE A 139 -19.36 1.32 9.83
CA ILE A 139 -18.43 0.96 8.74
C ILE A 139 -18.64 1.90 7.56
N TYR A 140 -19.89 2.20 7.19
CA TYR A 140 -20.19 3.18 6.16
C TYR A 140 -19.52 4.54 6.43
N GLU A 141 -19.61 5.06 7.65
CA GLU A 141 -18.96 6.35 7.97
C GLU A 141 -17.43 6.29 7.89
N ASP A 142 -16.82 5.19 8.34
CA ASP A 142 -15.37 4.96 8.27
C ASP A 142 -14.86 4.96 6.82
N LEU A 143 -15.62 4.46 5.85
CA LEU A 143 -15.21 4.41 4.43
C LEU A 143 -15.13 5.76 3.70
N GLY A 144 -15.63 6.85 4.29
CA GLY A 144 -15.71 8.16 3.63
C GLY A 144 -15.21 9.31 4.49
N THR A 145 -14.46 9.03 5.55
CA THR A 145 -13.91 10.04 6.46
C THR A 145 -12.48 9.66 6.86
N GLY A 146 -11.74 10.60 7.47
CA GLY A 146 -10.37 10.36 7.90
C GLY A 146 -9.32 11.07 7.03
N LYS A 147 -8.14 10.47 6.92
CA LYS A 147 -7.06 10.89 6.04
C LYS A 147 -7.40 10.53 4.60
N SER A 148 -7.39 11.54 3.73
CA SER A 148 -7.49 11.34 2.28
C SER A 148 -6.22 10.69 1.74
N TYR A 149 -6.38 9.65 0.92
CA TYR A 149 -5.35 8.99 0.12
C TYR A 149 -5.25 9.54 -1.30
N GLY A 150 -6.20 10.39 -1.69
CA GLY A 150 -6.28 11.03 -3.01
C GLY A 150 -7.70 10.99 -3.56
N SER A 151 -7.91 11.65 -4.69
CA SER A 151 -9.18 11.63 -5.42
C SER A 151 -8.94 11.47 -6.91
N ARG A 152 -9.99 11.03 -7.63
CA ARG A 152 -9.98 10.92 -9.08
C ARG A 152 -11.36 11.24 -9.64
N ASP A 153 -11.37 11.97 -10.74
CA ASP A 153 -12.57 12.21 -11.55
C ASP A 153 -12.82 11.02 -12.49
N PHE A 154 -14.05 10.53 -12.50
CA PHE A 154 -14.53 9.44 -13.33
C PHE A 154 -15.55 9.97 -14.33
N TYR A 155 -15.27 9.79 -15.62
CA TYR A 155 -16.17 10.23 -16.69
C TYR A 155 -17.05 9.07 -17.13
N ALA A 156 -18.29 9.34 -17.55
CA ALA A 156 -19.19 8.31 -18.08
C ALA A 156 -18.55 7.50 -19.24
N SER A 157 -17.71 8.17 -20.06
CA SER A 157 -16.94 7.55 -21.15
C SER A 157 -15.88 6.55 -20.68
N GLU A 158 -15.51 6.55 -19.40
CA GLU A 158 -14.59 5.60 -18.81
C GLU A 158 -15.28 4.33 -18.32
N SER A 159 -16.60 4.15 -18.53
CA SER A 159 -17.29 2.92 -18.16
C SER A 159 -16.68 1.71 -18.85
N ASN A 160 -16.47 0.61 -18.12
CA ASN A 160 -15.87 -0.63 -18.64
C ASN A 160 -14.44 -0.43 -19.18
N THR A 161 -13.62 0.36 -18.48
CA THR A 161 -12.21 0.59 -18.84
C THR A 161 -11.30 0.40 -17.62
N ASN A 162 -9.99 0.27 -17.86
CA ASN A 162 -9.04 0.26 -16.74
C ASN A 162 -8.75 1.68 -16.29
N PHE A 163 -8.62 1.88 -14.98
CA PHE A 163 -8.13 3.13 -14.40
C PHE A 163 -6.90 2.88 -13.53
N SER A 164 -6.15 3.95 -13.30
CA SER A 164 -5.07 4.00 -12.31
C SER A 164 -5.00 5.41 -11.73
N MET A 165 -4.63 5.50 -10.46
CA MET A 165 -4.31 6.77 -9.79
C MET A 165 -3.11 6.59 -8.86
N ALA A 166 -2.33 7.66 -8.73
CA ALA A 166 -1.30 7.73 -7.69
C ALA A 166 -1.95 7.97 -6.33
N LEU A 167 -1.46 7.27 -5.31
CA LEU A 167 -1.80 7.53 -3.92
C LEU A 167 -0.85 8.58 -3.33
N ASN A 168 -1.33 9.38 -2.39
CA ASN A 168 -0.56 10.47 -1.79
C ASN A 168 0.32 10.02 -0.61
N ASP A 169 1.03 10.97 0.01
CA ASP A 169 1.95 10.71 1.13
C ASP A 169 1.26 10.12 2.38
N ASN A 170 -0.03 10.40 2.61
CA ASN A 170 -0.78 9.79 3.72
C ASN A 170 -0.93 8.29 3.49
N ALA A 171 -1.30 7.89 2.27
CA ALA A 171 -1.40 6.48 1.90
C ALA A 171 -0.04 5.79 2.02
N ILE A 172 1.04 6.41 1.52
CA ILE A 172 2.40 5.85 1.62
C ILE A 172 2.79 5.63 3.10
N ALA A 173 2.47 6.57 3.99
CA ALA A 173 2.75 6.44 5.43
C ALA A 173 1.96 5.28 6.07
N ASP A 174 0.68 5.14 5.72
CA ASP A 174 -0.19 4.10 6.29
C ASP A 174 0.15 2.71 5.71
N ILE A 175 0.48 2.61 4.43
CA ILE A 175 1.05 1.38 3.80
C ILE A 175 2.35 0.96 4.50
N THR A 176 3.26 1.91 4.76
CA THR A 176 4.51 1.63 5.47
C THR A 176 4.25 1.10 6.88
N THR A 177 3.19 1.59 7.54
CA THR A 177 2.79 1.15 8.89
C THR A 177 2.12 -0.23 8.85
N ALA A 178 1.40 -0.54 7.77
CA ALA A 178 0.67 -1.79 7.56
C ALA A 178 1.53 -2.96 7.05
N GLN A 179 2.86 -2.82 6.99
CA GLN A 179 3.78 -3.90 6.62
C GLN A 179 3.49 -5.19 7.40
N ASN A 180 3.47 -6.32 6.69
CA ASN A 180 3.09 -7.63 7.24
C ASN A 180 1.67 -7.70 7.83
N GLY A 181 0.76 -6.85 7.35
CA GLY A 181 -0.61 -6.76 7.82
C GLY A 181 -1.58 -6.40 6.70
N TRP A 182 -2.75 -5.87 7.07
CA TRP A 182 -3.79 -5.49 6.12
C TRP A 182 -3.79 -3.99 5.86
N PHE A 183 -4.05 -3.62 4.62
CA PHE A 183 -4.27 -2.24 4.23
C PHE A 183 -5.58 -2.12 3.46
N SER A 184 -6.46 -1.21 3.90
CA SER A 184 -7.77 -0.99 3.29
C SER A 184 -7.93 0.45 2.84
N ILE A 185 -8.62 0.64 1.72
CA ILE A 185 -9.00 1.92 1.14
C ILE A 185 -10.52 1.98 1.06
N GLY A 186 -11.12 3.05 1.59
CA GLY A 186 -12.54 3.36 1.43
C GLY A 186 -12.76 4.39 0.33
N GLY A 187 -13.87 4.31 -0.40
CA GLY A 187 -14.23 5.27 -1.44
C GLY A 187 -15.60 5.91 -1.22
N MET A 188 -15.66 7.24 -1.42
CA MET A 188 -16.88 8.04 -1.34
C MET A 188 -16.97 8.99 -2.54
N LEU A 189 -18.16 9.07 -3.12
CA LEU A 189 -18.47 10.04 -4.17
C LEU A 189 -18.72 11.41 -3.53
N THR A 190 -17.97 12.43 -3.96
CA THR A 190 -17.97 13.79 -3.35
C THR A 190 -18.69 14.85 -4.16
N THR A 191 -19.09 14.50 -5.38
CA THR A 191 -19.78 15.37 -6.35
C THR A 191 -21.26 15.08 -6.49
N LEU A 192 -21.81 14.19 -5.65
CA LEU A 192 -23.24 13.84 -5.66
C LEU A 192 -24.10 15.11 -5.72
N ASP A 193 -25.01 15.15 -6.68
CA ASP A 193 -26.04 16.17 -6.77
C ASP A 193 -27.27 15.79 -5.92
N ASN A 194 -28.22 16.72 -5.81
CA ASN A 194 -29.49 16.48 -5.09
C ASN A 194 -30.66 16.32 -6.08
N SER A 195 -30.40 15.89 -7.31
CA SER A 195 -31.39 15.79 -8.39
C SER A 195 -32.29 14.56 -8.28
N GLY A 196 -31.90 13.58 -7.44
CA GLY A 196 -32.60 12.31 -7.27
C GLY A 196 -32.43 11.33 -8.44
N GLN A 197 -31.59 11.68 -9.41
CA GLN A 197 -31.04 10.73 -10.39
C GLN A 197 -29.91 9.96 -9.74
N PRO A 198 -29.71 8.68 -10.10
CA PRO A 198 -28.56 7.94 -9.60
C PRO A 198 -27.25 8.48 -10.17
N GLU A 199 -26.25 8.55 -9.31
CA GLU A 199 -24.86 8.87 -9.60
C GLU A 199 -24.00 7.79 -8.97
N TRP A 200 -23.24 7.07 -9.78
CA TRP A 200 -22.39 6.00 -9.25
C TRP A 200 -21.19 5.74 -10.11
N VAL A 201 -20.15 5.22 -9.46
CA VAL A 201 -18.98 4.64 -10.08
C VAL A 201 -18.91 3.16 -9.67
N PHE A 202 -18.41 2.31 -10.57
CA PHE A 202 -18.23 0.87 -10.35
C PHE A 202 -19.53 0.07 -10.16
N ALA A 203 -20.69 0.65 -10.44
CA ALA A 203 -21.96 -0.06 -10.30
C ALA A 203 -22.11 -1.19 -11.33
N PHE A 204 -22.93 -2.18 -10.98
CA PHE A 204 -23.25 -3.34 -11.81
C PHE A 204 -22.03 -4.20 -12.16
N SER A 205 -21.05 -4.30 -11.25
CA SER A 205 -19.85 -5.13 -11.43
C SER A 205 -20.08 -6.65 -11.27
N ASN A 206 -21.35 -7.09 -11.32
CA ASN A 206 -21.75 -8.46 -11.00
C ASN A 206 -21.34 -9.50 -12.05
N GLU A 207 -21.15 -9.10 -13.30
CA GLU A 207 -20.88 -10.02 -14.43
C GLU A 207 -19.39 -10.14 -14.77
N ASP A 208 -18.56 -9.22 -14.30
CA ASP A 208 -17.11 -9.20 -14.54
C ASP A 208 -16.37 -8.77 -13.26
N VAL A 209 -16.22 -9.74 -12.36
CA VAL A 209 -15.64 -9.54 -11.03
C VAL A 209 -14.12 -9.59 -11.15
N ALA A 210 -13.50 -8.43 -11.42
CA ALA A 210 -12.06 -8.28 -11.51
C ALA A 210 -11.46 -7.82 -10.16
N PRO A 211 -10.29 -8.34 -9.77
CA PRO A 211 -9.58 -7.84 -8.61
C PRO A 211 -8.95 -6.46 -8.89
N TYR A 212 -8.82 -5.69 -7.83
CA TYR A 212 -8.15 -4.39 -7.81
C TYR A 212 -6.73 -4.55 -7.32
N LYS A 213 -5.86 -3.61 -7.69
CA LYS A 213 -4.44 -3.70 -7.42
C LYS A 213 -3.89 -2.50 -6.67
N LEU A 214 -2.93 -2.79 -5.80
CA LEU A 214 -2.06 -1.84 -5.14
C LEU A 214 -0.63 -2.14 -5.59
N ASP A 215 -0.07 -1.26 -6.42
CA ASP A 215 1.32 -1.36 -6.87
C ASP A 215 2.19 -0.39 -6.08
N ILE A 216 3.29 -0.87 -5.52
CA ILE A 216 4.21 -0.13 -4.65
C ILE A 216 5.60 -0.17 -5.26
N GLU A 217 6.20 1.01 -5.40
CA GLU A 217 7.61 1.13 -5.78
C GLU A 217 8.42 1.62 -4.60
N THR A 218 9.61 1.05 -4.45
CA THR A 218 10.54 1.37 -3.37
C THR A 218 11.87 1.86 -3.91
N GLN A 219 12.64 2.53 -3.07
CA GLN A 219 14.03 2.83 -3.34
C GLN A 219 14.86 2.71 -2.07
N ILE A 220 16.16 2.55 -2.26
CA ILE A 220 17.10 2.63 -1.15
C ILE A 220 17.38 4.10 -0.85
N SER A 221 17.01 4.52 0.35
CA SER A 221 17.42 5.78 0.94
C SER A 221 18.92 5.69 1.21
N ALA A 222 19.71 6.36 0.38
CA ALA A 222 21.14 6.48 0.60
C ALA A 222 21.39 7.30 1.88
N VAL A 223 21.46 6.64 3.03
CA VAL A 223 21.92 7.27 4.26
C VAL A 223 23.38 7.67 4.02
N PRO A 224 23.75 8.97 4.12
CA PRO A 224 25.14 9.36 3.98
C PRO A 224 25.97 8.58 5.00
N LEU A 225 26.85 7.70 4.52
CA LEU A 225 27.78 6.98 5.38
C LEU A 225 28.41 8.00 6.34
N PRO A 226 28.38 7.77 7.68
CA PRO A 226 28.95 8.71 8.61
C PRO A 226 30.38 9.02 8.17
N ALA A 227 30.71 10.31 8.02
CA ALA A 227 32.05 10.78 7.67
C ALA A 227 33.17 10.27 8.63
N ALA A 228 32.77 9.57 9.69
CA ALA A 228 33.63 8.82 10.59
C ALA A 228 34.48 7.76 9.87
N LEU A 229 34.03 7.08 8.81
CA LEU A 229 34.84 6.05 8.14
C LEU A 229 36.13 6.63 7.51
N PRO A 230 36.06 7.69 6.69
CA PRO A 230 37.25 8.44 6.26
C PRO A 230 38.09 8.95 7.44
N LEU A 231 37.45 9.38 8.53
CA LEU A 231 38.13 9.92 9.71
C LEU A 231 38.90 8.84 10.50
N TYR A 232 38.35 7.64 10.65
CA TYR A 232 39.03 6.49 11.25
C TYR A 232 40.20 6.03 10.37
N GLY A 233 40.01 5.98 9.05
CA GLY A 233 41.08 5.70 8.10
C GLY A 233 42.21 6.72 8.17
N ALA A 234 41.87 8.02 8.20
CA ALA A 234 42.83 9.10 8.35
C ALA A 234 43.54 9.04 9.72
N GLY A 235 42.81 8.77 10.80
CA GLY A 235 43.36 8.62 12.15
C GLY A 235 44.38 7.48 12.25
N LEU A 236 44.06 6.31 11.70
CA LEU A 236 44.98 5.16 11.65
C LEU A 236 46.21 5.44 10.78
N ALA A 237 46.05 6.12 9.65
CA ALA A 237 47.17 6.53 8.79
C ALA A 237 48.14 7.49 9.50
N VAL A 238 47.60 8.47 10.24
CA VAL A 238 48.40 9.40 11.04
C VAL A 238 49.15 8.67 12.15
N LEU A 239 48.49 7.78 12.90
CA LEU A 239 49.12 7.00 13.98
C LEU A 239 50.21 6.07 13.44
N GLY A 240 49.97 5.41 12.30
CA GLY A 240 50.96 4.59 11.61
C GLY A 240 52.19 5.39 11.16
N PHE A 241 51.97 6.59 10.59
CA PHE A 241 53.04 7.49 10.15
C PHE A 241 53.90 7.98 11.33
N VAL A 242 53.28 8.33 12.46
CA VAL A 242 54.00 8.76 13.68
C VAL A 242 54.84 7.62 14.25
N GLY A 243 54.32 6.39 14.29
CA GLY A 243 55.05 5.21 14.74
C GLY A 243 56.28 4.90 13.86
N TRP A 244 56.12 4.97 12.54
CA TRP A 244 57.21 4.76 11.58
C TRP A 244 58.34 5.79 11.75
N ARG A 245 57.99 7.07 11.97
CA ARG A 245 58.95 8.15 12.17
C ARG A 245 59.80 7.98 13.44
N LYS A 246 59.22 7.47 14.53
CA LYS A 246 59.95 7.20 15.77
C LYS A 246 60.97 6.08 15.61
N LYS A 247 60.63 5.02 14.87
CA LYS A 247 61.52 3.87 14.64
C LYS A 247 62.80 4.22 13.87
N ARG A 248 62.75 5.24 13.01
CA ARG A 248 63.91 5.74 12.24
C ARG A 248 64.90 6.58 13.05
N LYS A 249 64.56 7.00 14.27
CA LYS A 249 65.46 7.79 15.14
C LYS A 249 66.23 6.92 16.15
N THR A 250 65.89 5.64 16.25
CA THR A 250 66.49 4.69 17.21
C THR A 250 67.33 3.61 16.53
N ALA A 251 67.52 3.71 15.20
CA ALA A 251 68.44 2.92 14.39
C ALA A 251 69.51 3.86 13.83
#